data_AF-A0A482ZMT2-F1
#
_entry.id   AF-A0A482ZMT2-F1
#
_cell.length_a   1.000
_cell.length_b   1.000
_cell.length_c   1.000
_cell.angle_alpha   90.00
_cell.angle_beta   90.00
_cell.angle_gamma   90.00
#
_symmetry.space_group_name_H-M   'P 1'
#
loop_
_entity.id
_entity.type
_entity.pdbx_description
1 polymer ?
#
loop_
_entity_poly.entity_id
_entity_poly.type
_entity_poly.pdbx_seq_one_letter_code
_entity_poly.pdbx_strand_id
1 'polypeptide(L)'
;MANYQWNKEKNLWLKEVRGISFEQVVMHIENGELLDIIKHPNSEKYAKQKILIIKINNYIYTVPFVESADNYFLKTIIPNRAFTKKYLGGKQ
;
A
#
# COMPACT_ATOMS: atom_id res chain seq x y z
N MET A 1 -0.03 5.42 -17.49
CA MET A 1 0.11 5.71 -16.04
C MET A 1 -1.05 5.02 -15.33
N ALA A 2 -0.79 4.29 -14.25
CA ALA A 2 -1.85 3.68 -13.45
C ALA A 2 -2.65 4.78 -12.74
N ASN A 3 -3.97 4.84 -12.91
CA ASN A 3 -4.78 5.87 -12.25
C ASN A 3 -5.12 5.43 -10.82
N TYR A 4 -4.50 6.07 -9.83
CA TYR A 4 -4.73 5.78 -8.42
C TYR A 4 -5.82 6.68 -7.86
N GLN A 5 -6.84 6.08 -7.25
CA GLN A 5 -7.93 6.79 -6.60
C GLN A 5 -8.02 6.41 -5.13
N TRP A 6 -8.44 7.37 -4.30
CA TRP A 6 -8.66 7.17 -2.87
C TRP A 6 -9.72 8.14 -2.36
N ASN A 7 -10.27 7.84 -1.18
CA ASN A 7 -11.16 8.78 -0.50
C ASN A 7 -10.32 9.93 0.12
N LYS A 8 -10.64 11.18 -0.25
CA LYS A 8 -9.92 12.39 0.19
C LYS A 8 -9.99 12.60 1.70
N GLU A 9 -11.16 12.43 2.31
CA GLU A 9 -11.34 12.58 3.76
C GLU A 9 -10.49 11.57 4.53
N LYS A 10 -10.47 10.32 4.06
CA LYS A 10 -9.60 9.28 4.63
C LYS A 10 -8.12 9.60 4.47
N ASN A 11 -7.72 10.19 3.33
CA ASN A 11 -6.34 10.60 3.10
C ASN A 11 -5.88 11.65 4.12
N LEU A 12 -6.73 12.66 4.37
CA LEU A 12 -6.46 13.69 5.37
C LEU A 12 -6.34 13.08 6.76
N TRP A 13 -7.28 12.23 7.14
CA TRP A 13 -7.24 11.55 8.43
C TRP A 13 -5.97 10.69 8.63
N LEU A 14 -5.54 9.94 7.62
CA LEU A 14 -4.29 9.16 7.68
C LEU A 14 -3.07 10.08 7.82
N LYS A 15 -3.07 11.22 7.13
CA LYS A 15 -2.01 12.22 7.22
C LYS A 15 -1.93 12.83 8.61
N GLU A 16 -3.06 13.16 9.22
CA GLU A 16 -3.12 13.75 10.56
C GLU A 16 -2.75 12.74 11.67
N VAL A 17 -3.30 11.53 11.62
CA VAL A 17 -3.13 10.54 12.69
C VAL A 17 -1.83 9.76 12.58
N ARG A 18 -1.35 9.50 11.36
CA ARG A 18 -0.22 8.60 11.09
C ARG A 18 0.94 9.26 10.35
N GLY A 19 0.80 10.53 9.96
CA GLY A 19 1.84 11.24 9.20
C GLY A 19 2.07 10.70 7.78
N ILE A 20 1.13 9.92 7.23
CA ILE A 20 1.28 9.27 5.92
C ILE A 20 0.02 9.45 5.07
N SER A 21 0.20 9.72 3.78
CA SER A 21 -0.88 9.93 2.82
C SER A 21 -0.79 8.97 1.63
N PHE A 22 -1.90 8.78 0.93
CA PHE A 22 -1.95 8.02 -0.32
C PHE A 22 -1.13 8.70 -1.43
N GLU A 23 -1.00 10.02 -1.40
CA GLU A 23 -0.13 10.76 -2.33
C GLU A 23 1.33 10.35 -2.15
N GLN A 24 1.80 10.23 -0.90
CA GLN A 24 3.14 9.72 -0.64
C GLN A 24 3.31 8.27 -1.10
N VAL A 25 2.30 7.44 -0.86
CA VAL A 25 2.29 6.05 -1.34
C VAL A 25 2.49 5.98 -2.85
N VAL A 26 1.73 6.76 -3.63
CA VAL A 26 1.84 6.79 -5.09
C VAL A 26 3.21 7.31 -5.52
N MET A 27 3.70 8.39 -4.91
CA MET A 27 5.05 8.91 -5.18
C MET A 27 6.13 7.85 -4.96
N HIS A 28 6.06 7.07 -3.87
CA HIS A 28 7.00 5.97 -3.61
C HIS A 28 6.89 4.84 -4.64
N ILE A 29 5.68 4.51 -5.10
CA ILE A 29 5.48 3.53 -6.17
C ILE A 29 6.16 4.00 -7.46
N GLU A 30 5.94 5.26 -7.85
CA GLU A 30 6.53 5.86 -9.05
C GLU A 30 8.07 5.95 -8.97
N ASN A 31 8.60 6.14 -7.76
CA ASN A 31 10.04 6.13 -7.49
C ASN A 31 10.66 4.71 -7.44
N GLY A 32 9.88 3.64 -7.66
CA GLY A 32 10.37 2.27 -7.65
C GLY A 32 10.50 1.62 -6.27
N GLU A 33 9.91 2.22 -5.23
CA GLU A 33 9.92 1.68 -3.85
C GLU A 33 8.76 0.69 -3.59
N LEU A 34 8.04 0.30 -4.65
CA LEU A 34 7.10 -0.82 -4.61
C LEU A 34 7.87 -2.13 -4.61
N LEU A 35 7.81 -2.87 -3.52
CA LEU A 35 8.55 -4.13 -3.37
C LEU A 35 7.79 -5.32 -3.95
N ASP A 36 6.47 -5.36 -3.76
CA ASP A 36 5.68 -6.55 -4.11
C ASP A 36 4.19 -6.22 -4.23
N ILE A 37 3.44 -7.07 -4.93
CA ILE A 37 1.98 -7.03 -5.00
C ILE A 37 1.45 -8.44 -4.69
N ILE A 38 0.89 -8.61 -3.50
CA ILE A 38 0.37 -9.89 -3.06
C ILE A 38 -1.16 -9.94 -3.20
N LYS A 39 -1.69 -11.12 -3.49
CA LYS A 39 -3.14 -11.37 -3.43
C LYS A 39 -3.58 -11.50 -1.98
N HIS A 40 -4.82 -11.09 -1.69
CA HIS A 40 -5.38 -11.32 -0.36
C HIS A 40 -5.43 -12.84 -0.09
N PRO A 41 -4.92 -13.33 1.06
CA PRO A 41 -4.86 -14.77 1.34
C PRO A 41 -6.23 -15.43 1.32
N ASN A 42 -7.26 -14.70 1.74
CA ASN A 42 -8.65 -15.10 1.59
C ASN A 42 -9.20 -14.66 0.21
N SER A 43 -8.66 -15.24 -0.86
CA SER A 43 -9.03 -14.89 -2.25
C SER A 43 -10.47 -15.29 -2.60
N GLU A 44 -11.07 -16.27 -1.93
CA GLU A 44 -12.47 -16.66 -2.15
C GLU A 44 -13.46 -15.55 -1.78
N LYS A 45 -13.19 -14.84 -0.68
CA LYS A 45 -14.03 -13.71 -0.21
C LYS A 45 -13.59 -12.36 -0.80
N TYR A 46 -12.33 -12.23 -1.19
CA TYR A 46 -11.72 -10.97 -1.62
C TYR A 46 -10.94 -11.10 -2.94
N ALA A 47 -11.49 -11.82 -3.92
CA ALA A 47 -10.83 -12.13 -5.20
C ALA A 47 -10.31 -10.90 -5.96
N LYS A 48 -10.99 -9.76 -5.81
CA LYS A 48 -10.66 -8.49 -6.48
C LYS A 48 -9.74 -7.58 -5.66
N GLN A 49 -9.35 -7.99 -4.45
CA GLN A 49 -8.48 -7.20 -3.58
C GLN A 49 -7.06 -7.75 -3.61
N LYS A 50 -6.13 -6.84 -3.88
CA LYS A 50 -4.68 -7.06 -3.83
C LYS A 50 -4.09 -6.13 -2.78
N ILE A 51 -2.85 -6.39 -2.39
CA ILE A 51 -2.15 -5.62 -1.36
C ILE A 51 -0.80 -5.21 -1.94
N LEU A 52 -0.55 -3.90 -1.99
CA LEU A 52 0.77 -3.36 -2.34
C LEU A 52 1.67 -3.43 -1.11
N ILE A 53 2.91 -3.86 -1.30
CA ILE A 53 3.96 -3.87 -0.30
C ILE A 53 4.95 -2.78 -0.67
N ILE A 54 4.97 -1.69 0.10
CA ILE A 54 5.72 -0.48 -0.26
C ILE A 54 6.70 -0.14 0.85
N LYS A 55 7.92 0.16 0.47
CA LYS A 55 8.94 0.66 1.37
C LYS A 55 8.80 2.18 1.47
N ILE A 56 8.68 2.67 2.69
CA ILE A 56 8.67 4.09 2.99
C ILE A 56 9.68 4.31 4.10
N ASN A 57 10.78 4.99 3.77
CA ASN A 57 11.96 5.09 4.62
C ASN A 57 12.49 3.70 5.02
N ASN A 58 12.55 3.39 6.31
CA ASN A 58 13.04 2.12 6.83
C ASN A 58 11.90 1.22 7.36
N TYR A 59 10.71 1.34 6.78
CA TYR A 59 9.54 0.58 7.20
C TYR A 59 8.68 0.15 6.02
N ILE A 60 8.03 -1.01 6.15
CA ILE A 60 7.14 -1.55 5.12
C ILE A 60 5.69 -1.29 5.46
N TYR A 61 4.98 -0.75 4.50
CA TYR A 61 3.57 -0.47 4.56
C TYR A 61 2.82 -1.38 3.58
N THR A 62 1.69 -1.90 4.04
CA THR A 62 0.77 -2.66 3.20
C THR A 62 -0.44 -1.80 2.87
N VAL A 63 -0.71 -1.65 1.58
CA VAL A 63 -1.79 -0.82 1.06
C VAL A 63 -2.77 -1.71 0.28
N PRO A 64 -3.87 -2.14 0.92
CA PRO A 64 -4.92 -2.88 0.23
C PRO A 64 -5.57 -2.00 -0.83
N PHE A 65 -5.75 -2.57 -2.02
CA PHE A 65 -6.40 -1.89 -3.14
C PHE A 65 -7.31 -2.84 -3.91
N VAL A 66 -8.26 -2.24 -4.63
CA VAL A 66 -9.12 -2.95 -5.58
C VAL A 66 -8.80 -2.44 -6.96
N GLU A 67 -8.51 -3.37 -7.87
CA GLU A 67 -8.30 -3.08 -9.28
C GLU A 67 -9.64 -3.11 -10.00
N SER A 68 -9.97 -2.00 -10.66
CA SER A 68 -11.10 -1.85 -11.58
C SER A 68 -10.56 -1.68 -13.00
N ALA A 69 -11.44 -1.73 -14.01
CA ALA A 69 -11.06 -1.76 -15.43
C ALA A 69 -10.02 -0.70 -15.87
N ASP A 70 -10.00 0.46 -15.21
CA ASP A 70 -9.12 1.58 -15.56
C ASP A 70 -8.42 2.21 -14.34
N ASN A 71 -8.72 1.73 -13.13
CA ASN A 71 -8.41 2.47 -11.89
C ASN A 71 -8.03 1.56 -10.72
N TYR A 72 -7.12 2.05 -9.89
CA TYR A 72 -6.65 1.41 -8.66
C TYR A 72 -7.20 2.16 -7.44
N PHE A 73 -8.15 1.56 -6.71
CA PHE A 73 -8.73 2.20 -5.53
C PHE A 73 -8.02 1.79 -4.25
N LEU A 74 -7.27 2.70 -3.64
CA LEU A 74 -6.52 2.49 -2.40
C LEU A 74 -7.45 2.64 -1.19
N LYS A 75 -7.46 1.64 -0.30
CA LYS A 75 -8.40 1.59 0.84
C LYS A 75 -7.82 2.14 2.14
N THR A 76 -6.57 1.82 2.45
CA THR A 76 -5.92 2.15 3.73
C THR A 76 -4.41 1.94 3.64
N ILE A 77 -3.67 2.51 4.60
CA ILE A 77 -2.21 2.40 4.72
C ILE A 77 -1.90 1.79 6.08
N ILE A 78 -1.35 0.58 6.09
CA ILE A 78 -1.13 -0.20 7.31
C ILE A 78 0.38 -0.43 7.48
N PRO A 79 1.01 0.07 8.55
CA PRO A 79 2.37 -0.32 8.87
C PRO A 79 2.41 -1.82 9.19
N ASN A 80 3.31 -2.56 8.56
CA ASN A 80 3.40 -4.01 8.74
C ASN A 80 4.79 -4.45 9.20
N ARG A 81 4.95 -4.62 10.52
CA ARG A 81 6.21 -5.06 11.16
C ARG A 81 6.70 -6.41 10.64
N ALA A 82 5.79 -7.36 10.37
CA ALA A 82 6.17 -8.68 9.88
C ALA A 82 6.80 -8.59 8.48
N PHE A 83 6.21 -7.76 7.62
CA PHE A 83 6.76 -7.47 6.30
C PHE A 83 8.04 -6.64 6.39
N THR A 84 8.14 -5.69 7.33
CA THR A 84 9.40 -4.99 7.61
C THR A 84 10.52 -5.98 7.94
N LYS A 85 10.28 -6.97 8.80
CA LYS A 85 11.29 -8.01 9.07
C LYS A 85 11.58 -8.88 7.86
N LYS A 86 10.55 -9.23 7.08
CA LYS A 86 10.71 -10.09 5.89
C LYS A 86 11.53 -9.42 4.78
N TYR A 87 11.25 -8.15 4.49
CA TYR A 87 11.82 -7.44 3.35
C TYR A 87 13.03 -6.57 3.74
N LEU A 88 13.09 -6.04 4.96
CA LEU A 88 14.21 -5.21 5.44
C LEU A 88 15.03 -5.87 6.56
N GLY A 89 14.48 -6.88 7.23
CA GLY A 89 15.16 -7.61 8.31
C GLY A 89 16.00 -8.79 7.84
N GLY A 90 16.36 -8.83 6.55
CA GLY A 90 17.43 -9.70 6.09
C GLY A 90 18.67 -9.39 6.90
N LYS A 91 19.17 -10.40 7.64
CA LYS A 91 20.50 -10.36 8.25
C LYS A 91 21.48 -9.86 7.17
N GLN A 92 22.12 -8.72 7.44
CA GLN A 92 23.53 -8.58 7.08
C GLN A 92 24.31 -9.67 7.82
#